data_AF-A0A9P5ZV36-F1
#
_entry.id   AF-A0A9P5ZV36-F1
#
_cell.length_a   1.000
_cell.length_b   1.000
_cell.length_c   1.000
_cell.angle_alpha   90.00
_cell.angle_beta   90.00
_cell.angle_gamma   90.00
#
_symmetry.space_group_name_H-M   'P 1'
#
loop_
_entity.id
_entity.type
_entity.pdbx_description
1 polymer ?
#
loop_
_entity_poly.entity_id
_entity_poly.type
_entity_poly.pdbx_seq_one_letter_code
_entity_poly.pdbx_strand_id
1 'polypeptide(L)' 'DIILCSCDGVDFQVYKVIMLVASPMFCNMFSLPDSPGTNVYEGGKPVIDMQEMSLMLDNLL' A
#
# COMPACT_ATOMS: atom_id res chain seq x y z
N ASP A 1 -5.79 -2.27 7.20
CA ASP A 1 -5.83 -3.66 6.66
C ASP A 1 -4.73 -4.01 5.69
N ILE A 2 -3.93 -3.04 5.22
CA ILE A 2 -2.75 -3.28 4.37
C ILE A 2 -1.59 -2.45 4.92
N ILE A 3 -0.37 -2.77 4.50
CA ILE A 3 0.84 -2.01 4.80
C ILE A 3 1.39 -1.47 3.48
N LEU A 4 1.67 -0.17 3.41
CA LEU A 4 2.42 0.42 2.31
C LEU A 4 3.85 0.65 2.79
N CYS A 5 4.83 0.04 2.13
CA CYS A 5 6.23 0.29 2.40
C CYS A 5 6.70 1.36 1.41
N SER A 6 7.13 2.52 1.89
CA SER A 6 7.70 3.56 1.04
C SER A 6 9.08 3.17 0.52
N CYS A 7 9.58 3.84 -0.51
CA CYS A 7 10.88 3.51 -1.10
C CYS A 7 12.08 3.76 -0.17
N ASP A 8 11.90 4.58 0.86
CA ASP A 8 12.85 4.81 1.97
C ASP A 8 12.63 3.87 3.17
N GLY A 9 11.76 2.86 3.04
CA GLY A 9 11.59 1.77 4.00
C GLY A 9 10.70 2.11 5.19
N VAL A 10 9.77 3.07 5.05
CA VAL A 10 8.80 3.42 6.09
C VAL A 10 7.48 2.73 5.81
N ASP A 11 6.98 2.01 6.81
CA ASP A 11 5.72 1.28 6.73
C ASP A 11 4.53 2.11 7.22
N PHE A 12 3.53 2.25 6.36
CA PHE A 12 2.27 2.92 6.65
C PHE A 12 1.14 1.89 6.76
N GLN A 13 0.57 1.76 7.96
CA GLN A 13 -0.61 0.93 8.15
C GLN A 13 -1.87 1.69 7.77
N VAL A 14 -2.51 1.27 6.68
CA VAL A 14 -3.64 1.99 6.11
C VAL A 14 -4.84 1.07 5.88
N TYR A 15 -6.02 1.67 5.77
CA TYR A 15 -7.25 0.95 5.43
C TYR A 15 -7.49 1.03 3.93
N LYS A 16 -7.63 -0.15 3.30
CA LYS A 16 -7.91 -0.28 1.87
C LYS A 16 -9.10 0.57 1.43
N VAL A 17 -10.15 0.61 2.25
CA VAL A 17 -11.37 1.40 2.01
C VAL A 17 -11.08 2.90 1.92
N ILE A 18 -10.24 3.44 2.82
CA ILE A 18 -9.90 4.87 2.82
C ILE A 18 -9.12 5.21 1.55
N MET A 19 -8.14 4.37 1.19
CA MET A 19 -7.33 4.53 -0.03
C MET A 19 -8.18 4.48 -1.31
N LEU A 20 -9.18 3.59 -1.36
CA LEU A 20 -10.14 3.49 -2.47
C LEU A 20 -10.96 4.77 -2.67
N VAL A 21 -11.36 5.42 -1.58
CA VAL A 21 -12.14 6.67 -1.62
C VAL A 21 -11.25 7.87 -1.87
N ALA A 22 -10.05 7.89 -1.31
CA ALA A 22 -9.10 9.00 -1.42
C ALA A 22 -8.51 9.11 -2.83
N SER A 23 -8.23 8.00 -3.51
CA SER A 23 -7.71 8.03 -4.88
C SER A 23 -8.12 6.80 -5.70
N PRO A 24 -8.70 7.01 -6.90
CA PRO A 24 -9.02 5.93 -7.84
C PRO A 24 -7.79 5.13 -8.30
N MET A 25 -6.59 5.70 -8.21
CA MET A 25 -5.33 5.03 -8.58
C MET A 25 -5.12 3.76 -7.75
N PHE A 26 -5.40 3.83 -6.45
CA PHE A 26 -5.24 2.68 -5.56
C PHE A 26 -6.27 1.58 -5.82
N CYS A 27 -7.43 1.91 -6.39
CA CYS A 27 -8.43 0.93 -6.78
C CYS A 27 -7.89 -0.07 -7.81
N ASN A 28 -7.14 0.41 -8.79
CA ASN A 28 -6.56 -0.45 -9.81
C ASN A 28 -5.44 -1.32 -9.24
N MET A 29 -4.57 -0.76 -8.39
CA MET A 29 -3.50 -1.49 -7.72
C MET A 29 -4.01 -2.64 -6.85
N PHE A 30 -5.11 -2.39 -6.13
CA PHE A 30 -5.76 -3.36 -5.25
C PHE A 30 -6.67 -4.39 -5.95
N SER A 31 -6.96 -4.19 -7.23
CA SER A 31 -7.80 -5.06 -8.05
C SER A 31 -6.97 -5.99 -8.93
N LEU A 32 -5.67 -5.76 -9.04
CA LEU A 32 -4.76 -6.69 -9.70
C LEU A 32 -4.69 -7.98 -8.87
N PRO A 33 -4.82 -9.18 -9.49
CA PRO A 33 -4.64 -10.42 -8.78
C PRO A 33 -3.25 -10.43 -8.14
N ASP A 34 -3.18 -10.73 -6.85
CA ASP A 34 -1.91 -10.94 -6.15
C ASP A 34 -1.05 -11.90 -6.97
N SER A 35 0.05 -11.39 -7.55
CA SER A 35 1.01 -12.27 -8.23
C SER A 35 1.56 -13.24 -7.19
N PRO A 36 1.43 -14.56 -7.38
CA PRO A 36 1.88 -15.52 -6.40
C PRO A 36 3.40 -15.41 -6.26
N GLY A 37 3.86 -14.77 -5.18
CA GLY A 37 5.27 -14.58 -4.85
C GLY A 37 5.73 -13.14 -4.57
N THR A 38 4.89 -12.12 -4.81
CA THR A 38 5.29 -10.71 -4.61
C THR A 38 4.86 -10.16 -3.25
N ASN A 39 3.70 -10.58 -2.74
CA ASN A 39 3.15 -9.97 -1.53
C ASN A 39 3.72 -10.64 -0.30
N VAL A 40 4.64 -9.93 0.37
CA VAL A 40 5.09 -10.27 1.71
C VAL A 40 3.93 -10.01 2.66
N TYR A 41 3.54 -11.02 3.43
CA TYR A 41 2.50 -10.87 4.45
C TYR A 41 3.18 -10.69 5.80
N GLU A 42 3.07 -9.49 6.37
CA GLU A 42 3.53 -9.23 7.73
C GLU A 42 2.35 -9.24 8.69
N GLY A 43 2.36 -10.18 9.64
CA GLY A 43 1.26 -10.34 10.61
C GLY A 43 -0.10 -10.64 9.98
N GLY A 44 -0.14 -11.20 8.77
CA GLY A 44 -1.37 -11.49 8.02
C GLY A 44 -1.94 -10.32 7.22
N LYS A 45 -1.23 -9.19 7.13
CA LYS A 45 -1.57 -8.06 6.26
C LYS A 45 -0.66 -8.06 5.04
N PRO A 46 -1.17 -7.81 3.82
CA PRO A 46 -0.32 -7.68 2.65
C PRO A 46 0.50 -6.39 2.76
N VAL A 47 1.80 -6.51 2.49
CA VAL A 47 2.74 -5.40 2.34
C VAL A 47 2.87 -5.07 0.86
N ILE A 48 2.77 -3.79 0.53
CA ILE A 48 2.81 -3.27 -0.83
C ILE A 48 3.96 -2.27 -0.91
N ASP A 49 4.97 -2.59 -1.73
CA ASP A 49 6.08 -1.69 -2.00
C ASP A 49 5.62 -0.54 -2.90
N MET A 50 5.91 0.68 -2.46
CA MET A 50 5.62 1.94 -3.15
C MET A 50 6.91 2.55 -3.69
N GLN A 51 6.80 3.26 -4.80
CA GLN A 51 7.95 3.98 -5.37
C GLN A 51 8.10 5.38 -4.75
N GLU A 52 7.05 5.86 -4.09
CA GLU A 52 6.98 7.13 -3.41
C GLU A 52 7.75 7.11 -2.08
N MET A 53 8.35 8.25 -1.74
CA MET A 53 9.05 8.46 -0.47
C MET A 53 8.04 8.68 0.67
N SER A 54 8.42 8.33 1.90
CA SER A 54 7.59 8.47 3.10
C SER A 54 6.95 9.85 3.24
N LEU A 55 7.69 10.93 2.99
CA LEU A 55 7.18 12.30 3.05
C LEU A 55 6.09 12.59 2.01
N MET A 56 6.14 11.93 0.84
CA MET A 56 5.06 12.06 -0.15
C MET A 56 3.83 11.26 0.26
N LEU A 57 4.02 10.06 0.81
CA LEU A 57 2.94 9.23 1.33
C LEU A 57 2.23 9.89 2.52
N ASP A 58 2.99 10.51 3.44
CA ASP A 58 2.47 11.19 4.63
C ASP A 58 1.60 12.41 4.30
N ASN A 59 1.91 13.12 3.21
CA ASN A 59 1.06 14.21 2.72
C ASN A 59 -0.22 13.72 2.04
N LEU A 60 -0.25 12.46 1.59
CA LEU A 60 -1.36 11.85 0.86
C LEU A 60 -2.34 11.11 1.79
N LEU A 61 -1.84 10.58 2.90
CA LEU A 61 -2.56 9.76 3.90
C LEU A 61 -3.20 10.60 5.00
#